data_AF-R9J564-F1
#
_entry.id   AF-R9J564-F1
#
_cell.length_a   1.000
_cell.length_b   1.000
_cell.length_c   1.000
_cell.angle_alpha   90.00
_cell.angle_beta   90.00
_cell.angle_gamma   90.00
#
_symmetry.space_group_name_H-M   'P 1'
#
loop_
_entity.id
_entity.type
_entity.pdbx_description
1 polymer ?
#
loop_
_entity_poly.entity_id
_entity_poly.type
_entity_poly.pdbx_seq_one_letter_code
_entity_poly.pdbx_strand_id
1 'polypeptide(L)'
;MLKFENVNIIKSLKAIMYTNTKHFQSDFDIDIKILTKAVKKQNPESKIYLWMSRPEGTWCLKEKDTFIKGTREYNTFCYYAENTQDKILVYVVEIAGMEKRRVMGNIYELDYQKFYRHVKEVSVERGDVKLIYENGERIQTAEERITEADDPDFGKFLYFEDQPKDSDALCSVLQEEKCVRNHFKCGDINAYIKKLSV
;
A
#
# COMPACT_ATOMS: atom_id res chain seq x y z
N MET A 1 -2.97 -17.26 -7.68
CA MET A 1 -2.81 -15.80 -7.72
C MET A 1 -2.16 -15.43 -9.05
N LEU A 2 -2.69 -14.39 -9.68
CA LEU A 2 -2.20 -13.86 -10.96
C LEU A 2 -1.32 -12.62 -10.75
N LYS A 3 -0.38 -12.40 -11.68
CA LYS A 3 0.29 -11.12 -11.85
C LYS A 3 -0.01 -10.52 -13.22
N PHE A 4 -0.12 -9.21 -13.27
CA PHE A 4 -0.42 -8.42 -14.45
C PHE A 4 0.70 -7.40 -14.62
N GLU A 5 1.57 -7.65 -15.58
CA GLU A 5 2.80 -6.88 -15.77
C GLU A 5 2.60 -5.78 -16.82
N ASN A 6 3.27 -4.65 -16.63
CA ASN A 6 3.26 -3.52 -17.56
C ASN A 6 1.85 -3.02 -17.94
N VAL A 7 0.99 -2.84 -16.95
CA VAL A 7 -0.39 -2.37 -17.13
C VAL A 7 -0.54 -0.90 -16.76
N ASN A 8 -1.56 -0.26 -17.32
CA ASN A 8 -2.00 1.06 -16.86
C ASN A 8 -2.71 0.89 -15.51
N ILE A 9 -2.00 1.17 -14.41
CA ILE A 9 -2.44 0.92 -13.04
C ILE A 9 -3.79 1.59 -12.78
N ILE A 10 -3.89 2.89 -13.00
CA ILE A 10 -5.11 3.65 -12.67
C ILE A 10 -6.30 3.14 -13.48
N LYS A 11 -6.12 2.85 -14.77
CA LYS A 11 -7.20 2.32 -15.61
C LYS A 11 -7.66 0.94 -15.11
N SER A 12 -6.72 0.06 -14.77
CA SER A 12 -7.02 -1.30 -14.31
C SER A 12 -7.72 -1.29 -12.95
N LEU A 13 -7.18 -0.55 -11.98
CA LEU A 13 -7.78 -0.44 -10.64
C LEU A 13 -9.16 0.23 -10.68
N LYS A 14 -9.36 1.24 -11.54
CA LYS A 14 -10.68 1.86 -11.74
C LYS A 14 -11.71 0.85 -12.24
N ALA A 15 -11.33 0.02 -13.19
CA ALA A 15 -12.21 -1.01 -13.71
C ALA A 15 -12.54 -2.06 -12.65
N ILE A 16 -11.55 -2.50 -11.85
CA ILE A 16 -11.77 -3.42 -10.72
C ILE A 16 -12.69 -2.77 -9.68
N MET A 17 -12.45 -1.51 -9.31
CA MET A 17 -13.29 -0.76 -8.37
C MET A 17 -14.76 -0.78 -8.81
N TYR A 18 -15.07 -0.51 -10.08
CA TYR A 18 -16.45 -0.55 -10.56
C TYR A 18 -17.11 -1.92 -10.47
N THR A 19 -16.34 -3.02 -10.40
CA THR A 19 -16.91 -4.37 -10.25
C THR A 19 -17.27 -4.72 -8.80
N ASN A 20 -16.60 -4.13 -7.80
CA ASN A 20 -16.71 -4.58 -6.41
C ASN A 20 -17.14 -3.46 -5.43
N THR A 21 -16.80 -2.21 -5.71
CA THR A 21 -17.10 -1.05 -4.87
C THR A 21 -18.42 -0.40 -5.28
N LYS A 22 -19.42 -0.44 -4.39
CA LYS A 22 -20.77 0.08 -4.63
C LYS A 22 -20.95 1.51 -4.12
N HIS A 23 -20.34 1.80 -2.98
CA HIS A 23 -20.41 3.09 -2.30
C HIS A 23 -19.02 3.72 -2.22
N PHE A 24 -18.98 5.04 -2.01
CA PHE A 24 -17.73 5.79 -1.84
C PHE A 24 -16.69 5.56 -2.94
N GLN A 25 -17.11 5.37 -4.19
CA GLN A 25 -16.19 5.25 -5.34
C GLN A 25 -15.30 6.49 -5.51
N SER A 26 -15.69 7.64 -4.93
CA SER A 26 -14.87 8.86 -4.84
C SER A 26 -13.58 8.66 -4.04
N ASP A 27 -13.49 7.66 -3.16
CA ASP A 27 -12.26 7.34 -2.43
C ASP A 27 -11.11 7.02 -3.40
N PHE A 28 -11.44 6.45 -4.56
CA PHE A 28 -10.45 6.17 -5.60
C PHE A 28 -9.78 7.42 -6.17
N ASP A 29 -10.38 8.61 -6.05
CA ASP A 29 -9.72 9.86 -6.43
C ASP A 29 -8.53 10.19 -5.50
N ILE A 30 -8.57 9.74 -4.24
CA ILE A 30 -7.45 9.83 -3.30
C ILE A 30 -6.37 8.83 -3.72
N ASP A 31 -6.76 7.59 -4.06
CA ASP A 31 -5.83 6.55 -4.53
C ASP A 31 -5.08 7.01 -5.79
N ILE A 32 -5.79 7.63 -6.75
CA ILE A 32 -5.19 8.23 -7.95
C ILE A 32 -4.10 9.24 -7.58
N LYS A 33 -4.37 10.12 -6.60
CA LYS A 33 -3.40 11.13 -6.15
C LYS A 33 -2.19 10.47 -5.51
N ILE A 34 -2.39 9.44 -4.68
CA ILE A 34 -1.31 8.68 -4.01
C ILE A 34 -0.42 8.01 -5.06
N LEU A 35 -1.01 7.22 -5.96
CA LEU A 35 -0.29 6.45 -6.98
C LEU A 35 0.42 7.37 -7.98
N THR A 36 -0.20 8.49 -8.37
CA THR A 36 0.43 9.47 -9.27
C THR A 36 1.62 10.17 -8.62
N LYS A 37 1.52 10.54 -7.34
CA LYS A 37 2.64 11.13 -6.59
C LYS A 37 3.79 10.13 -6.42
N ALA A 38 3.48 8.85 -6.20
CA ALA A 38 4.46 7.80 -5.99
C ALA A 38 5.39 7.57 -7.19
N VAL A 39 4.97 7.88 -8.42
CA VAL A 39 5.83 7.85 -9.62
C VAL A 39 7.13 8.63 -9.42
N LYS A 40 7.07 9.78 -8.72
CA LYS A 40 8.22 10.69 -8.52
C LYS A 40 9.19 10.21 -7.45
N LYS A 41 8.84 9.20 -6.66
CA LYS A 41 9.71 8.70 -5.59
C LYS A 41 10.95 8.04 -6.19
N GLN A 42 12.07 8.12 -5.49
CA GLN A 42 13.31 7.50 -5.96
C GLN A 42 13.45 6.07 -5.43
N ASN A 43 13.15 5.86 -4.13
CA ASN A 43 13.18 4.53 -3.52
C ASN A 43 12.09 3.61 -4.13
N PRO A 44 12.46 2.46 -4.73
CA PRO A 44 11.52 1.48 -5.25
C PRO A 44 10.52 0.96 -4.21
N GLU A 45 10.91 0.72 -2.97
CA GLU A 45 10.01 0.20 -1.93
C GLU A 45 8.89 1.19 -1.59
N SER A 46 9.16 2.49 -1.76
CA SER A 46 8.17 3.54 -1.56
C SER A 46 7.14 3.64 -2.68
N LYS A 47 7.28 2.81 -3.73
CA LYS A 47 6.38 2.70 -4.90
C LYS A 47 5.47 1.47 -4.86
N ILE A 48 5.50 0.71 -3.76
CA ILE A 48 4.70 -0.51 -3.62
C ILE A 48 3.57 -0.27 -2.60
N TYR A 49 2.36 -0.62 -3.01
CA TYR A 49 1.13 -0.36 -2.27
C TYR A 49 0.25 -1.61 -2.23
N LEU A 50 -0.46 -1.81 -1.12
CA LEU A 50 -1.63 -2.67 -1.08
C LEU A 50 -2.86 -1.83 -1.43
N TRP A 51 -3.54 -2.21 -2.51
CA TRP A 51 -4.79 -1.59 -2.90
C TRP A 51 -5.96 -2.53 -2.60
N MET A 52 -6.94 -2.03 -1.87
CA MET A 52 -8.13 -2.76 -1.45
C MET A 52 -9.36 -2.14 -2.11
N SER A 53 -10.14 -2.95 -2.82
CA SER A 53 -11.49 -2.59 -3.25
C SER A 53 -12.49 -3.29 -2.34
N ARG A 54 -13.29 -2.50 -1.63
CA ARG A 54 -14.32 -2.94 -0.69
C ARG A 54 -15.69 -2.52 -1.23
N PRO A 55 -16.81 -3.12 -0.77
CA PRO A 55 -18.14 -2.61 -1.10
C PRO A 55 -18.31 -1.12 -0.73
N GLU A 56 -17.74 -0.73 0.41
CA GLU A 56 -17.78 0.60 1.02
C GLU A 56 -16.46 1.38 0.82
N GLY A 57 -16.10 1.65 -0.44
CA GLY A 57 -14.93 2.46 -0.80
C GLY A 57 -13.64 1.67 -1.05
N THR A 58 -12.52 2.39 -1.11
CA THR A 58 -11.19 1.84 -1.42
C THR A 58 -10.14 2.23 -0.38
N TRP A 59 -9.04 1.49 -0.35
CA TRP A 59 -7.84 1.87 0.42
C TRP A 59 -6.59 1.68 -0.43
N CYS A 60 -5.64 2.61 -0.31
CA CYS A 60 -4.30 2.51 -0.89
C CYS A 60 -3.27 2.65 0.24
N LEU A 61 -2.79 1.51 0.73
CA LEU A 61 -1.89 1.39 1.88
C LEU A 61 -0.45 1.18 1.38
N LYS A 62 0.54 1.78 2.04
CA LYS A 62 1.95 1.49 1.70
C LYS A 62 2.29 0.07 2.12
N GLU A 63 2.86 -0.75 1.23
CA GLU A 63 3.19 -2.16 1.53
C GLU A 63 4.10 -2.26 2.75
N LYS A 64 5.17 -1.45 2.80
CA LYS A 64 6.14 -1.46 3.90
C LYS A 64 5.49 -1.23 5.27
N ASP A 65 4.55 -0.28 5.34
CA ASP A 65 3.94 0.12 6.61
C ASP A 65 2.89 -0.93 7.05
N THR A 66 2.30 -1.71 6.12
CA THR A 66 1.42 -2.84 6.45
C THR A 66 2.15 -3.97 7.18
N PHE A 67 3.48 -4.05 7.12
CA PHE A 67 4.28 -5.04 7.85
C PHE A 67 4.88 -4.52 9.16
N ILE A 68 4.49 -3.32 9.61
CA ILE A 68 4.91 -2.75 10.91
C ILE A 68 3.69 -2.69 11.82
N LYS A 69 3.70 -3.44 12.92
CA LYS A 69 2.56 -3.52 13.83
C LYS A 69 2.16 -2.15 14.38
N GLY A 70 0.86 -1.86 14.44
CA GLY A 70 0.37 -0.62 15.05
C GLY A 70 0.45 0.62 14.16
N THR A 71 1.03 0.55 12.96
CA THR A 71 0.86 1.62 11.96
C THR A 71 -0.59 1.71 11.52
N ARG A 72 -0.97 2.85 10.93
CA ARG A 72 -2.30 3.00 10.34
C ARG A 72 -2.55 1.92 9.28
N GLU A 73 -1.58 1.67 8.41
CA GLU A 73 -1.66 0.70 7.32
C GLU A 73 -1.87 -0.73 7.85
N TYR A 74 -1.09 -1.17 8.85
CA TYR A 74 -1.26 -2.48 9.48
C TYR A 74 -2.63 -2.61 10.13
N ASN A 75 -3.04 -1.61 10.93
CA ASN A 75 -4.30 -1.63 11.66
C ASN A 75 -5.51 -1.63 10.71
N THR A 76 -5.51 -0.79 9.68
CA THR A 76 -6.55 -0.77 8.65
C THR A 76 -6.62 -2.11 7.93
N PHE A 77 -5.48 -2.67 7.53
CA PHE A 77 -5.45 -3.94 6.80
C PHE A 77 -5.99 -5.12 7.64
N CYS A 78 -5.62 -5.19 8.93
CA CYS A 78 -6.10 -6.24 9.83
C CYS A 78 -7.57 -6.04 10.21
N TYR A 79 -8.00 -4.81 10.47
CA TYR A 79 -9.36 -4.49 10.90
C TYR A 79 -10.40 -5.09 9.95
N TYR A 80 -10.26 -4.87 8.64
CA TYR A 80 -11.22 -5.37 7.67
C TYR A 80 -11.22 -6.90 7.55
N ALA A 81 -10.09 -7.55 7.74
CA ALA A 81 -10.01 -9.01 7.69
C ALA A 81 -10.66 -9.67 8.92
N GLU A 82 -10.57 -9.01 10.08
CA GLU A 82 -11.05 -9.50 11.37
C GLU A 82 -12.52 -9.13 11.64
N ASN A 83 -12.97 -7.95 11.21
CA ASN A 83 -14.22 -7.35 11.67
C ASN A 83 -15.28 -7.23 10.57
N THR A 84 -14.99 -7.63 9.32
CA THR A 84 -15.95 -7.56 8.22
C THR A 84 -16.08 -8.90 7.51
N GLN A 85 -17.28 -9.17 6.99
CA GLN A 85 -17.55 -10.28 6.08
C GLN A 85 -17.61 -9.81 4.62
N ASP A 86 -17.15 -8.59 4.36
CA ASP A 86 -17.20 -7.97 3.04
C ASP A 86 -16.34 -8.76 2.06
N LYS A 87 -16.83 -8.85 0.81
CA LYS A 87 -16.01 -9.33 -0.29
C LYS A 87 -15.01 -8.23 -0.66
N ILE A 88 -13.80 -8.35 -0.12
CA ILE A 88 -12.71 -7.39 -0.36
C ILE A 88 -11.72 -7.99 -1.35
N LEU A 89 -11.50 -7.29 -2.46
CA LEU A 89 -10.45 -7.62 -3.42
C LEU A 89 -9.17 -6.87 -3.04
N VAL A 90 -8.05 -7.57 -2.96
CA VAL A 90 -6.76 -6.99 -2.55
C VAL A 90 -5.70 -7.27 -3.59
N TYR A 91 -4.89 -6.25 -3.87
CA TYR A 91 -3.82 -6.30 -4.84
C TYR A 91 -2.56 -5.63 -4.31
N VAL A 92 -1.40 -6.21 -4.58
CA VAL A 92 -0.13 -5.45 -4.54
C VAL A 92 -0.03 -4.65 -5.84
N VAL A 93 0.33 -3.38 -5.74
CA VAL A 93 0.51 -2.45 -6.85
C VAL A 93 1.94 -1.94 -6.79
N GLU A 94 2.73 -2.31 -7.79
CA GLU A 94 4.13 -1.90 -7.92
C GLU A 94 4.25 -0.90 -9.09
N ILE A 95 4.58 0.35 -8.78
CA ILE A 95 4.64 1.42 -9.79
C ILE A 95 6.02 1.41 -10.46
N ALA A 96 6.03 1.21 -11.79
CA ALA A 96 7.24 1.28 -12.60
C ALA A 96 7.56 2.71 -13.04
N GLY A 97 6.56 3.51 -13.40
CA GLY A 97 6.76 4.87 -13.86
C GLY A 97 5.56 5.49 -14.57
N MET A 98 5.85 6.47 -15.44
CA MET A 98 4.84 7.17 -16.23
C MET A 98 5.14 7.00 -17.73
N GLU A 99 4.17 6.52 -18.51
CA GLU A 99 4.25 6.48 -19.97
C GLU A 99 3.04 7.21 -20.57
N LYS A 100 3.25 8.18 -21.47
CA LYS A 100 2.16 8.91 -22.16
C LYS A 100 1.07 9.41 -21.19
N ARG A 101 1.49 9.96 -20.04
CA ARG A 101 0.62 10.44 -18.93
C ARG A 101 -0.20 9.34 -18.23
N ARG A 102 0.22 8.08 -18.30
CA ARG A 102 -0.39 6.93 -17.62
C ARG A 102 0.59 6.38 -16.59
N VAL A 103 0.09 6.13 -15.38
CA VAL A 103 0.85 5.42 -14.35
C VAL A 103 0.94 3.95 -14.75
N MET A 104 2.15 3.49 -15.03
CA MET A 104 2.45 2.14 -15.49
C MET A 104 3.10 1.33 -14.37
N GLY A 105 2.85 0.03 -14.36
CA GLY A 105 3.51 -0.89 -13.44
C GLY A 105 2.82 -2.26 -13.39
N ASN A 106 2.97 -2.94 -12.26
CA ASN A 106 2.52 -4.31 -12.09
C ASN A 106 1.43 -4.39 -11.01
N ILE A 107 0.47 -5.29 -11.20
CA ILE A 107 -0.59 -5.58 -10.23
C ILE A 107 -0.53 -7.07 -9.92
N TYR A 108 -0.56 -7.43 -8.64
CA TYR A 108 -0.52 -8.82 -8.17
C TYR A 108 -1.77 -9.09 -7.34
N GLU A 109 -2.57 -10.06 -7.75
CA GLU A 109 -3.77 -10.48 -7.03
C GLU A 109 -3.38 -11.22 -5.73
N LEU A 110 -4.06 -10.90 -4.64
CA LEU A 110 -3.88 -11.57 -3.36
C LEU A 110 -5.16 -12.30 -2.92
N ASP A 111 -4.97 -13.46 -2.28
CA ASP A 111 -6.00 -14.02 -1.39
C ASP A 111 -5.95 -13.23 -0.08
N TYR A 112 -6.95 -12.38 0.15
CA TYR A 112 -6.93 -11.44 1.28
C TYR A 112 -6.81 -12.15 2.63
N GLN A 113 -7.60 -13.20 2.87
CA GLN A 113 -7.62 -13.89 4.15
C GLN A 113 -6.32 -14.67 4.40
N LYS A 114 -5.75 -15.28 3.35
CA LYS A 114 -4.43 -15.91 3.45
C LYS A 114 -3.33 -14.87 3.69
N PHE A 115 -3.36 -13.76 2.97
CA PHE A 115 -2.36 -12.70 3.09
C PHE A 115 -2.43 -11.98 4.44
N TYR A 116 -3.63 -11.76 4.98
CA TYR A 116 -3.85 -11.24 6.32
C TYR A 116 -3.19 -12.10 7.41
N ARG A 117 -3.39 -13.43 7.38
CA ARG A 117 -2.74 -14.33 8.34
C ARG A 117 -1.22 -14.24 8.26
N HIS A 118 -0.70 -14.21 7.04
CA HIS A 118 0.73 -14.04 6.77
C HIS A 118 1.26 -12.71 7.33
N VAL A 119 0.60 -11.59 7.04
CA VAL A 119 0.95 -10.26 7.58
C VAL A 119 1.04 -10.31 9.11
N LYS A 120 0.07 -10.91 9.81
CA LYS A 120 0.14 -11.01 11.28
C LYS A 120 1.31 -11.85 11.80
N GLU A 121 1.69 -12.87 11.06
CA GLU A 121 2.79 -13.78 11.42
C GLU A 121 4.15 -13.10 11.26
N VAL A 122 4.37 -12.39 10.16
CA VAL A 122 5.69 -11.87 9.78
C VAL A 122 5.92 -10.39 10.11
N SER A 123 4.88 -9.64 10.51
CA SER A 123 5.02 -8.22 10.80
C SER A 123 5.98 -7.95 11.97
N VAL A 124 6.78 -6.90 11.82
CA VAL A 124 7.76 -6.47 12.82
C VAL A 124 7.15 -5.48 13.81
N GLU A 125 7.78 -5.35 14.98
CA GLU A 125 7.37 -4.36 15.98
C GLU A 125 7.66 -2.94 15.51
N ARG A 126 6.78 -2.00 15.87
CA ARG A 126 6.99 -0.57 15.67
C ARG A 126 8.12 -0.07 16.56
N GLY A 127 9.02 0.70 15.95
CA GLY A 127 10.06 1.45 16.64
C GLY A 127 9.69 2.93 16.70
N ASP A 128 10.71 3.77 16.67
CA ASP A 128 10.58 5.22 16.75
C ASP A 128 9.87 5.80 15.52
N VAL A 129 9.43 7.05 15.65
CA VAL A 129 8.79 7.80 14.58
C VAL A 129 9.79 8.81 14.04
N LYS A 130 9.96 8.81 12.72
CA LYS A 130 10.73 9.86 12.03
C LYS A 130 9.79 11.00 11.64
N LEU A 131 10.07 12.21 12.10
CA LEU A 131 9.37 13.43 11.74
C LEU A 131 10.12 14.13 10.60
N ILE A 132 9.42 14.45 9.51
CA ILE A 132 9.99 15.08 8.33
C ILE A 132 9.55 16.53 8.24
N TYR A 133 10.52 17.41 8.05
CA TYR A 133 10.36 18.86 7.94
C TYR A 133 10.88 19.36 6.59
N GLU A 134 10.68 20.65 6.30
CA GLU A 134 11.18 21.29 5.07
C GLU A 134 12.69 21.14 4.88
N ASN A 135 13.46 21.29 5.97
CA ASN A 135 14.91 21.38 5.93
C ASN A 135 15.62 20.33 6.80
N GLY A 136 14.93 19.26 7.22
CA GLY A 136 15.54 18.23 8.07
C GLY A 136 14.58 17.17 8.57
N GLU A 137 15.08 16.32 9.48
CA GLU A 137 14.31 15.26 10.14
C GLU A 137 14.67 15.15 11.63
N ARG A 138 13.69 14.72 12.44
CA ARG A 138 13.87 14.38 13.87
C ARG A 138 13.42 12.94 14.10
N ILE A 139 13.94 12.32 15.15
CA ILE A 139 13.45 11.03 15.64
C ILE A 139 12.74 11.30 16.96
N GLN A 140 11.53 10.78 17.07
CA GLN A 140 10.70 10.81 18.27
C GLN A 140 10.47 9.39 18.76
N THR A 141 10.61 9.14 20.07
CA THR A 141 10.45 7.79 20.59
C THR A 141 9.00 7.31 20.50
N ALA A 142 8.80 6.01 20.33
CA ALA A 142 7.49 5.41 20.07
C ALA A 142 6.45 5.66 21.19
N GLU A 143 6.92 5.90 22.42
CA GLU A 143 6.08 6.13 23.62
C GLU A 143 5.52 7.55 23.69
N GLU A 144 6.11 8.49 22.94
CA GLU A 144 5.69 9.88 22.96
C GLU A 144 4.56 10.15 21.97
N ARG A 145 3.68 11.09 22.32
CA ARG A 145 2.64 11.55 21.40
C ARG A 145 3.29 12.33 20.26
N ILE A 146 3.06 11.91 19.02
CA ILE A 146 3.55 12.59 17.81
C ILE A 146 3.18 14.08 17.86
N THR A 147 4.19 14.95 17.74
CA THR A 147 4.01 16.39 17.74
C THR A 147 4.20 16.93 16.33
N GLU A 148 3.10 17.36 15.70
CA GLU A 148 3.08 17.92 14.33
C GLU A 148 3.40 19.43 14.31
N ALA A 149 4.16 19.93 15.29
CA ALA A 149 4.55 21.33 15.37
C ALA A 149 5.77 21.60 14.47
N ASP A 150 5.84 22.82 13.93
CA ASP A 150 6.99 23.29 13.18
C ASP A 150 8.25 23.30 14.07
N ASP A 151 9.39 22.95 13.49
CA ASP A 151 10.67 22.89 14.19
C ASP A 151 11.44 24.22 13.95
N PRO A 152 11.98 24.86 15.00
CA PRO A 152 12.71 26.11 14.86
C PRO A 152 13.91 26.05 13.92
N ASP A 153 14.57 24.89 13.83
CA ASP A 153 15.76 24.68 13.00
C ASP A 153 15.41 24.13 11.62
N PHE A 154 14.39 23.26 11.54
CA PHE A 154 14.06 22.54 10.30
C PHE A 154 12.84 23.06 9.54
N GLY A 155 12.12 24.05 10.10
CA GLY A 155 10.99 24.70 9.46
C GLY A 155 9.70 23.90 9.58
N LYS A 156 8.84 23.99 8.57
CA LYS A 156 7.47 23.47 8.66
C LYS A 156 7.43 21.94 8.76
N PHE A 157 6.58 21.42 9.65
CA PHE A 157 6.28 19.97 9.66
C PHE A 157 5.56 19.55 8.36
N LEU A 158 6.02 18.44 7.77
CA LEU A 158 5.47 17.92 6.52
C LEU A 158 4.68 16.63 6.73
N TYR A 159 5.29 15.62 7.32
CA TYR A 159 4.69 14.31 7.60
C TYR A 159 5.59 13.52 8.56
N PHE A 160 5.08 12.42 9.09
CA PHE A 160 5.86 11.46 9.85
C PHE A 160 5.91 10.10 9.16
N GLU A 161 6.90 9.30 9.53
CA GLU A 161 7.07 7.92 9.09
C GLU A 161 7.34 7.02 10.28
N ASP A 162 6.47 6.04 10.51
CA ASP A 162 6.73 4.97 11.45
C ASP A 162 7.94 4.16 10.99
N GLN A 163 8.91 3.95 11.89
CA GLN A 163 10.06 3.09 11.65
C GLN A 163 9.83 1.71 12.26
N PRO A 164 10.34 0.64 11.65
CA PRO A 164 10.40 -0.65 12.32
C PRO A 164 11.44 -0.61 13.44
N LYS A 165 11.20 -1.36 14.52
CA LYS A 165 12.19 -1.56 15.58
C LYS A 165 13.44 -2.30 15.06
N ASP A 166 13.24 -3.16 14.06
CA ASP A 166 14.29 -3.89 13.35
C ASP A 166 14.11 -3.69 11.83
N SER A 167 14.98 -2.87 11.25
CA SER A 167 14.93 -2.54 9.81
C SER A 167 15.36 -3.69 8.92
N ASP A 168 16.30 -4.54 9.38
CA ASP A 168 16.79 -5.68 8.62
C ASP A 168 15.73 -6.79 8.57
N ALA A 169 14.99 -6.98 9.67
CA ALA A 169 13.83 -7.87 9.71
C ALA A 169 12.74 -7.41 8.72
N LEU A 170 12.40 -6.11 8.70
CA LEU A 170 11.43 -5.59 7.74
C LEU A 170 11.92 -5.77 6.29
N CYS A 171 13.19 -5.49 6.03
CA CYS A 171 13.78 -5.68 4.70
C CYS A 171 13.68 -7.14 4.25
N SER A 172 13.95 -8.10 5.15
CA SER A 172 13.84 -9.54 4.88
C SER A 172 12.41 -9.93 4.49
N VAL A 173 11.40 -9.44 5.23
CA VAL A 173 9.98 -9.66 4.91
C VAL A 173 9.64 -9.13 3.52
N LEU A 174 10.00 -7.88 3.21
CA LEU A 174 9.68 -7.26 1.92
C LEU A 174 10.37 -7.96 0.73
N GLN A 175 11.59 -8.48 0.94
CA GLN A 175 12.28 -9.28 -0.06
C GLN A 175 11.58 -10.63 -0.29
N GLU A 176 11.15 -11.31 0.77
CA GLU A 176 10.39 -12.56 0.64
C GLU A 176 9.08 -12.33 -0.10
N GLU A 177 8.34 -11.28 0.23
CA GLU A 177 7.13 -10.88 -0.49
C GLU A 177 7.38 -10.68 -1.99
N LYS A 178 8.52 -10.07 -2.32
CA LYS A 178 8.94 -9.87 -3.71
C LYS A 178 9.25 -11.19 -4.40
N CYS A 179 9.96 -12.08 -3.73
CA CYS A 179 10.26 -13.40 -4.25
C CYS A 179 8.97 -14.21 -4.48
N VAL A 180 8.02 -14.19 -3.55
CA VAL A 180 6.74 -14.89 -3.67
C VAL A 180 5.95 -14.40 -4.89
N ARG A 181 5.75 -13.08 -5.02
CA ARG A 181 4.97 -12.52 -6.14
C ARG A 181 5.62 -12.68 -7.52
N ASN A 182 6.94 -12.79 -7.58
CA ASN A 182 7.66 -13.09 -8.83
C ASN A 182 7.24 -14.43 -9.45
N HIS A 183 6.84 -15.41 -8.61
CA HIS A 183 6.39 -16.74 -9.03
C HIS A 183 4.89 -16.79 -9.38
N PHE A 184 4.16 -15.68 -9.31
CA PHE A 184 2.75 -15.67 -9.71
C PHE A 184 2.62 -15.89 -11.21
N LYS A 185 1.51 -16.52 -11.62
CA LYS A 185 1.25 -16.80 -13.03
C LYS A 185 0.90 -15.49 -13.75
N CYS A 186 1.54 -15.21 -14.89
CA CYS A 186 1.18 -14.07 -15.72
C CYS A 186 -0.26 -14.23 -16.22
N GLY A 187 -1.06 -13.17 -16.11
CA GLY A 187 -2.43 -13.10 -16.60
C GLY A 187 -2.67 -11.91 -17.51
N ASP A 188 -3.77 -11.93 -18.26
CA ASP A 188 -4.28 -10.77 -18.98
C ASP A 188 -5.27 -10.00 -18.10
N ILE A 189 -4.98 -8.73 -17.83
CA ILE A 189 -5.77 -7.90 -16.91
C ILE A 189 -7.19 -7.68 -17.43
N ASN A 190 -7.41 -7.58 -18.75
CA ASN A 190 -8.74 -7.34 -19.30
C ASN A 190 -9.61 -8.59 -19.20
N ALA A 191 -9.04 -9.76 -19.48
CA ALA A 191 -9.70 -11.05 -19.29
C ALA A 191 -10.03 -11.31 -17.82
N TYR A 192 -9.13 -10.92 -16.92
CA TYR A 192 -9.37 -11.01 -15.48
C TYR A 192 -10.53 -10.11 -15.02
N ILE A 193 -10.52 -8.83 -15.39
CA ILE A 193 -11.60 -7.88 -15.06
C ILE A 193 -12.96 -8.36 -15.59
N LYS A 194 -13.00 -8.92 -16.80
CA LYS A 194 -14.22 -9.51 -17.36
C LYS A 194 -14.76 -10.64 -16.48
N LYS A 195 -13.88 -11.49 -15.92
CA LYS A 195 -14.28 -12.57 -15.00
C LYS A 195 -14.79 -12.06 -13.65
N LEU A 196 -14.33 -10.91 -13.18
CA LEU A 196 -14.83 -10.28 -11.94
C LEU A 196 -16.24 -9.71 -12.09
N SER A 197 -16.66 -9.40 -13.31
CA SER A 197 -17.94 -8.77 -13.61
C SER A 197 -19.10 -9.77 -13.77
N VAL A 198 -18.83 -11.07 -13.59
CA VAL A 198 -19.78 -12.19 -13.70
C VAL A 198 -20.06 -12.71 -12.30
#